data_AF-R1D252-F1
#
_entry.id   AF-R1D252-F1
#
_cell.length_a   1.000
_cell.length_b   1.000
_cell.length_c   1.000
_cell.angle_alpha   90.00
_cell.angle_beta   90.00
_cell.angle_gamma   90.00
#
_symmetry.space_group_name_H-M   'P 1'
#
loop_
_entity.id
_entity.type
_entity.pdbx_description
1 polymer ?
#
loop_
_entity_poly.entity_id
_entity_poly.type
_entity_poly.pdbx_seq_one_letter_code
_entity_poly.pdbx_strand_id
1 'polypeptide(L)'
;MERSNAHLQQQLGKKDEQVTVSPTTTMDTLPLVSPPPSRETLRETLPAAPAAPDDPVRRPTRRHRWLLWPLLAAVVAALPLLPVEVWLPHMDLPSDDLSSTADPLPPLFPADVPSFLNATCLDSERRFPLVVTPVDPSVSIERVSEWVERNRDIVTGWLDAYGAVLLRGFAVEEAAQFERVAMAYTDRLDNIYLGTSPREPVTNSEFVFTASEFESWKVVPMHCEMSFLPRPPEHLFFFAKEMPPDMVGGETPLVDMRAVAREMGEATRAVFERKGIRYVRAYPSARSSHPLDKYDPFKTKSYEAMFRH
;
A
#
# COMPACT_ATOMS: atom_id res chain seq x y z
N MET A 1 34.10 -23.69 -12.91
CA MET A 1 33.61 -22.34 -13.26
C MET A 1 34.09 -21.38 -12.18
N GLU A 2 35.38 -21.03 -12.24
CA GLU A 2 36.19 -20.75 -11.05
C GLU A 2 36.96 -19.41 -11.16
N ARG A 3 36.34 -18.39 -11.75
CA ARG A 3 36.98 -17.07 -11.96
C ARG A 3 36.09 -15.85 -11.74
N SER A 4 35.21 -15.88 -10.73
CA SER A 4 34.46 -14.66 -10.35
C SER A 4 34.32 -14.40 -8.85
N ASN A 5 35.25 -14.93 -8.04
CA ASN A 5 35.30 -14.68 -6.58
C ASN A 5 36.53 -13.92 -6.09
N ALA A 6 37.39 -13.44 -7.00
CA ALA A 6 38.62 -12.74 -6.62
C ALA A 6 38.49 -11.21 -6.50
N HIS A 7 37.34 -10.62 -6.86
CA HIS A 7 37.17 -9.15 -6.84
C HIS A 7 36.42 -8.62 -5.61
N LEU A 8 35.71 -9.49 -4.85
CA LEU A 8 34.93 -9.10 -3.67
C LEU A 8 35.69 -9.20 -2.34
N GLN A 9 36.87 -9.84 -2.30
CA GLN A 9 37.67 -9.94 -1.07
C GLN A 9 38.72 -8.84 -0.89
N GLN A 10 38.83 -7.87 -1.81
CA GLN A 10 39.80 -6.78 -1.70
C GLN A 10 39.24 -5.48 -1.08
N GLN A 11 37.94 -5.43 -0.75
CA GLN A 11 37.32 -4.22 -0.18
C GLN A 11 36.94 -4.32 1.32
N LEU A 12 37.17 -5.45 1.99
CA LEU A 12 36.81 -5.62 3.41
C LEU A 12 37.98 -5.58 4.40
N GLY A 13 39.17 -5.12 3.97
CA GLY A 13 40.33 -4.97 4.84
C GLY A 13 40.68 -3.51 5.08
N LYS A 14 40.11 -2.88 6.12
CA LYS A 14 40.72 -1.85 7.02
C LYS A 14 39.66 -0.96 7.68
N LYS A 15 39.31 -1.27 8.93
CA LYS A 15 39.52 -0.40 10.12
C LYS A 15 38.72 -0.99 11.29
N ASP A 16 39.39 -1.84 12.07
CA ASP A 16 39.06 -2.04 13.48
C ASP A 16 39.63 -0.84 14.25
N GLU A 17 38.76 -0.03 14.85
CA GLU A 17 39.13 0.85 15.95
C GLU A 17 38.11 0.61 17.07
N GLN A 18 38.56 -0.14 18.07
CA GLN A 18 37.81 -0.42 19.29
C GLN A 18 37.59 0.89 20.05
N VAL A 19 36.33 1.24 20.33
CA VAL A 19 35.99 2.26 21.33
C VAL A 19 35.25 1.57 22.47
N THR A 20 35.96 1.45 23.58
CA THR A 20 35.46 1.03 24.89
C THR A 20 34.50 2.09 25.44
N VAL A 21 33.34 1.66 25.96
CA VAL A 21 32.41 2.53 26.67
C VAL A 21 32.45 2.20 28.16
N SER A 22 32.68 3.21 28.99
CA SER A 22 32.40 3.18 30.43
C SER A 22 31.57 4.41 30.80
N PRO A 23 30.62 4.28 31.76
CA PRO A 23 29.60 5.28 31.99
C PRO A 23 30.02 6.33 33.03
N THR A 24 29.21 7.39 33.10
CA THR A 24 29.12 8.45 34.12
C THR A 24 29.83 9.74 33.77
N THR A 25 29.04 10.80 33.50
CA THR A 25 29.21 12.16 34.04
C THR A 25 28.00 13.02 33.65
N THR A 26 27.25 13.44 34.66
CA THR A 26 26.33 14.61 34.68
C THR A 26 27.08 15.90 34.32
N MET A 27 26.47 16.80 33.55
CA MET A 27 26.44 18.25 33.84
C MET A 27 25.64 19.04 32.79
N ASP A 28 24.85 19.94 33.36
CA ASP A 28 24.16 21.11 32.82
C ASP A 28 24.87 21.97 31.75
N THR A 29 24.03 22.74 31.06
CA THR A 29 24.26 23.99 30.31
C THR A 29 24.89 23.93 28.91
N LEU A 30 24.04 24.15 27.89
CA LEU A 30 24.40 24.64 26.55
C LEU A 30 23.80 26.05 26.33
N PRO A 31 24.50 26.97 25.66
CA PRO A 31 24.05 28.35 25.49
C PRO A 31 22.96 28.49 24.40
N LEU A 32 22.06 29.45 24.59
CA LEU A 32 21.05 29.86 23.60
C LEU A 32 21.74 30.35 22.31
N VAL A 33 21.39 29.75 21.17
CA VAL A 33 21.72 30.24 19.84
C VAL A 33 20.66 31.27 19.41
N SER A 34 21.10 32.46 19.02
CA SER A 34 20.24 33.54 18.55
C SER A 34 19.51 33.18 17.23
N PRO A 35 18.28 33.66 17.00
CA PRO A 35 17.53 33.38 15.77
C PRO A 35 18.12 34.14 14.55
N PRO A 36 17.92 33.62 13.32
CA PRO A 36 18.39 34.27 12.10
C PRO A 36 17.59 35.55 11.77
N PRO A 37 18.15 36.49 11.01
CA PRO A 37 17.52 37.78 10.71
C PRO A 37 16.27 37.64 9.83
N SER A 38 15.35 38.59 9.98
CA SER A 38 14.06 38.64 9.29
C SER A 38 14.20 38.97 7.79
N ARG A 39 13.19 38.57 7.01
CA ARG A 39 13.13 38.73 5.53
C ARG A 39 13.25 40.17 5.00
N GLU A 40 13.20 41.19 5.85
CA GLU A 40 13.32 42.60 5.44
C GLU A 40 14.75 43.04 5.14
N THR A 41 15.76 42.43 5.77
CA THR A 41 17.19 42.81 5.56
C THR A 41 17.81 42.24 4.28
N LEU A 42 17.13 41.37 3.54
CA LEU A 42 17.63 40.76 2.30
C LEU A 42 17.26 41.53 1.02
N ARG A 43 16.55 42.67 1.12
CA ARG A 43 16.11 43.45 -0.04
C ARG A 43 17.06 44.56 -0.47
N GLU A 44 18.08 44.92 0.32
CA GLU A 44 18.91 46.10 0.05
C GLU A 44 20.22 45.85 -0.70
N THR A 45 20.53 44.62 -1.13
CA THR A 45 21.88 44.29 -1.67
C THR A 45 21.92 43.70 -3.09
N LEU A 46 20.90 43.90 -3.94
CA LEU A 46 20.96 43.48 -5.35
C LEU A 46 20.90 44.68 -6.31
N PRO A 47 21.88 44.85 -7.23
CA PRO A 47 21.83 45.90 -8.24
C PRO A 47 20.73 45.63 -9.27
N ALA A 48 20.08 46.69 -9.73
CA ALA A 48 18.98 46.63 -10.70
C ALA A 48 19.45 46.10 -12.07
N ALA A 49 18.68 45.17 -12.64
CA ALA A 49 18.92 44.59 -13.96
C ALA A 49 18.69 45.63 -15.09
N PRO A 50 19.42 45.57 -16.21
CA PRO A 50 19.26 46.49 -17.32
C PRO A 50 17.97 46.24 -18.11
N ALA A 51 17.39 47.31 -18.63
CA ALA A 51 16.15 47.30 -19.42
C ALA A 51 16.33 46.57 -20.77
N ALA A 52 15.35 45.74 -21.12
CA ALA A 52 15.28 45.01 -22.40
C ALA A 52 14.87 45.93 -23.57
N PRO A 53 15.27 45.63 -24.82
CA PRO A 53 14.95 46.45 -25.98
C PRO A 53 13.50 46.27 -26.45
N ASP A 54 12.95 47.34 -27.03
CA ASP A 54 11.58 47.42 -27.56
C ASP A 54 11.35 46.49 -28.77
N ASP A 55 10.42 45.55 -28.63
CA ASP A 55 9.87 44.72 -29.72
C ASP A 55 8.39 45.09 -29.95
N PRO A 56 7.97 45.50 -31.16
CA PRO A 56 6.63 46.04 -31.39
C PRO A 56 5.61 44.93 -31.63
N VAL A 57 5.30 44.15 -30.59
CA VAL A 57 4.07 43.33 -30.57
C VAL A 57 2.95 44.15 -29.94
N ARG A 58 1.99 44.55 -30.79
CA ARG A 58 0.77 45.30 -30.43
C ARG A 58 0.14 44.79 -29.13
N ARG A 59 0.28 45.56 -28.04
CA ARG A 59 -0.51 45.35 -26.82
C ARG A 59 -1.98 45.72 -27.09
N PRO A 60 -2.95 44.88 -26.71
CA PRO A 60 -4.37 45.22 -26.85
C PRO A 60 -4.69 46.45 -26.00
N THR A 61 -5.46 47.36 -26.58
CA THR A 61 -5.75 48.69 -26.01
C THR A 61 -6.51 48.58 -24.70
N ARG A 62 -6.16 49.47 -23.78
CA ARG A 62 -6.53 49.53 -22.34
C ARG A 62 -8.02 49.81 -22.07
N ARG A 63 -8.93 49.57 -23.01
CA ARG A 63 -10.37 49.92 -22.91
C ARG A 63 -11.31 48.74 -22.59
N HIS A 64 -10.84 47.49 -22.58
CA HIS A 64 -11.72 46.33 -22.31
C HIS A 64 -11.56 45.69 -20.92
N ARG A 65 -10.71 46.21 -20.02
CA ARG A 65 -10.49 45.61 -18.68
C ARG A 65 -11.59 45.93 -17.65
N TRP A 66 -12.41 46.95 -17.86
CA TRP A 66 -13.43 47.38 -16.89
C TRP A 66 -14.78 46.67 -17.04
N LEU A 67 -15.03 45.98 -18.16
CA LEU A 67 -16.27 45.23 -18.40
C LEU A 67 -16.15 43.72 -18.12
N LEU A 68 -14.93 43.18 -18.02
CA LEU A 68 -14.71 41.75 -17.76
C LEU A 68 -14.68 41.40 -16.27
N TRP A 69 -14.36 42.36 -15.40
CA TRP A 69 -14.35 42.14 -13.94
C TRP A 69 -15.73 41.88 -13.32
N PRO A 70 -16.81 42.61 -13.67
CA PRO A 70 -18.14 42.28 -13.11
C PRO A 70 -18.69 40.94 -13.62
N LEU A 71 -18.36 40.54 -14.86
CA LEU A 71 -18.72 39.23 -15.41
C LEU A 71 -17.98 38.08 -14.71
N LEU A 72 -16.67 38.24 -14.45
CA LEU A 72 -15.88 37.23 -13.74
C LEU A 72 -16.31 37.10 -12.26
N ALA A 73 -16.65 38.22 -11.61
CA ALA A 73 -17.16 38.21 -10.24
C ALA A 73 -18.55 37.54 -10.14
N ALA A 74 -19.43 37.74 -11.13
CA ALA A 74 -20.73 37.07 -11.18
C ALA A 74 -20.60 35.55 -11.40
N VAL A 75 -19.64 35.10 -12.23
CA VAL A 75 -19.36 33.67 -12.44
C VAL A 75 -18.81 33.01 -11.17
N VAL A 76 -17.93 33.68 -10.43
CA VAL A 76 -17.38 33.15 -9.16
C VAL A 76 -18.42 33.16 -8.03
N ALA A 77 -19.31 34.16 -7.99
CA ALA A 77 -20.40 34.22 -7.00
C ALA A 77 -21.56 33.25 -7.28
N ALA A 78 -21.73 32.80 -8.53
CA ALA A 78 -22.73 31.80 -8.92
C ALA A 78 -22.25 30.34 -8.76
N LEU A 79 -20.93 30.10 -8.67
CA LEU A 79 -20.36 28.77 -8.47
C LEU A 79 -20.86 28.02 -7.20
N PRO A 80 -21.10 28.67 -6.04
CA PRO A 80 -21.66 27.99 -4.87
C PRO A 80 -23.19 27.84 -4.89
N LEU A 81 -23.88 28.31 -5.94
CA LEU A 81 -25.34 28.19 -6.11
C LEU A 81 -25.75 27.18 -7.17
N LEU A 82 -24.79 26.67 -7.96
CA LEU A 82 -25.02 25.49 -8.78
C LEU A 82 -24.92 24.27 -7.86
N PRO A 83 -25.89 23.34 -7.88
CA PRO A 83 -25.68 22.04 -7.27
C PRO A 83 -24.53 21.40 -8.05
N VAL A 84 -23.31 21.50 -7.53
CA VAL A 84 -22.27 20.55 -7.88
C VAL A 84 -22.77 19.25 -7.27
N GLU A 85 -23.52 18.49 -8.07
CA GLU A 85 -23.64 17.06 -7.85
C GLU A 85 -22.21 16.54 -7.89
N VAL A 86 -21.62 16.44 -6.71
CA VAL A 86 -20.42 15.63 -6.52
C VAL A 86 -20.91 14.24 -6.85
N TRP A 87 -20.68 13.83 -8.10
CA TRP A 87 -20.80 12.45 -8.53
C TRP A 87 -19.74 11.67 -7.74
N LEU A 88 -20.09 11.31 -6.51
CA LEU A 88 -19.50 10.19 -5.83
C LEU A 88 -20.01 9.00 -6.63
N PRO A 89 -19.15 8.26 -7.36
CA PRO A 89 -19.57 6.98 -7.89
C PRO A 89 -20.17 6.22 -6.71
N HIS A 90 -21.47 5.91 -6.82
CA HIS A 90 -22.14 5.08 -5.84
C HIS A 90 -21.39 3.75 -5.90
N MET A 91 -20.50 3.52 -4.94
CA MET A 91 -20.00 2.19 -4.69
C MET A 91 -21.21 1.46 -4.13
N ASP A 92 -21.83 0.63 -4.97
CA ASP A 92 -22.75 -0.40 -4.53
C ASP A 92 -21.95 -1.39 -3.69
N LEU A 93 -21.62 -0.99 -2.46
CA LEU A 93 -21.29 -1.95 -1.43
C LEU A 93 -22.55 -2.80 -1.26
N PRO A 94 -22.43 -4.14 -1.22
CA PRO A 94 -23.53 -5.00 -0.82
C PRO A 94 -24.21 -4.38 0.40
N SER A 95 -25.54 -4.39 0.43
CA SER A 95 -26.32 -3.92 1.58
C SER A 95 -26.20 -4.90 2.75
N ASP A 96 -24.98 -5.35 3.04
CA ASP A 96 -24.67 -6.10 4.23
C ASP A 96 -24.96 -5.14 5.37
N ASP A 97 -26.02 -5.50 6.10
CA ASP A 97 -26.42 -4.80 7.30
C ASP A 97 -25.27 -4.91 8.31
N LEU A 98 -24.39 -3.91 8.33
CA LEU A 98 -23.34 -3.78 9.33
C LEU A 98 -23.93 -3.70 10.75
N SER A 99 -25.25 -3.53 10.90
CA SER A 99 -25.95 -3.62 12.18
C SER A 99 -26.22 -5.06 12.65
N SER A 100 -26.00 -6.08 11.80
CA SER A 100 -26.02 -7.48 12.21
C SER A 100 -24.93 -7.73 13.26
N THR A 101 -25.35 -7.90 14.51
CA THR A 101 -24.45 -8.02 15.67
C THR A 101 -23.77 -9.38 15.81
N ALA A 102 -23.93 -10.31 14.86
CA ALA A 102 -23.14 -11.54 14.85
C ALA A 102 -23.20 -12.19 13.47
N ASP A 103 -22.15 -12.03 12.66
CA ASP A 103 -21.78 -13.16 11.82
C ASP A 103 -21.40 -14.30 12.77
N PRO A 104 -22.03 -15.48 12.66
CA PRO A 104 -21.64 -16.61 13.47
C PRO A 104 -20.15 -16.88 13.25
N LEU A 105 -19.43 -17.18 14.33
CA LEU A 105 -18.05 -17.64 14.20
C LEU A 105 -18.00 -18.78 13.16
N PRO A 106 -17.02 -18.76 12.24
CA PRO A 106 -16.86 -19.82 11.23
C PRO A 106 -16.93 -21.20 11.86
N PRO A 107 -17.34 -22.27 11.17
CA PRO A 107 -17.41 -23.59 11.81
C PRO A 107 -16.04 -24.00 12.36
N LEU A 108 -16.01 -24.69 13.50
CA LEU A 108 -14.74 -25.16 14.07
C LEU A 108 -14.07 -26.20 13.16
N PHE A 109 -14.88 -26.99 12.46
CA PHE A 109 -14.46 -27.95 11.46
C PHE A 109 -14.96 -27.48 10.09
N PRO A 110 -14.08 -27.09 9.17
CA PRO A 110 -14.48 -26.72 7.82
C PRO A 110 -15.15 -27.91 7.12
N ALA A 111 -16.18 -27.61 6.34
CA ALA A 111 -16.89 -28.62 5.56
C ALA A 111 -16.01 -29.13 4.40
N ASP A 112 -16.24 -30.39 4.01
CA ASP A 112 -15.75 -30.98 2.76
C ASP A 112 -14.22 -30.93 2.55
N VAL A 113 -13.46 -31.01 3.65
CA VAL A 113 -12.00 -31.18 3.60
C VAL A 113 -11.69 -32.57 3.03
N PRO A 114 -10.94 -32.67 1.92
CA PRO A 114 -10.62 -33.96 1.34
C PRO A 114 -9.64 -34.73 2.23
N SER A 115 -9.69 -36.06 2.17
CA SER A 115 -8.93 -36.94 3.09
C SER A 115 -7.40 -36.82 3.01
N PHE A 116 -6.87 -36.11 2.02
CA PHE A 116 -5.43 -35.85 1.86
C PHE A 116 -5.00 -34.48 2.42
N LEU A 117 -5.94 -33.72 3.01
CA LEU A 117 -5.70 -32.45 3.67
C LEU A 117 -6.18 -32.50 5.13
N ASN A 118 -5.51 -31.73 5.98
CA ASN A 118 -5.99 -31.32 7.28
C ASN A 118 -6.36 -29.84 7.23
N ALA A 119 -7.31 -29.41 8.07
CA ALA A 119 -7.71 -28.02 8.13
C ALA A 119 -8.02 -27.60 9.58
N THR A 120 -7.37 -26.54 10.05
CA THR A 120 -7.48 -26.01 11.42
C THR A 120 -7.28 -24.50 11.40
N CYS A 121 -7.88 -23.74 12.31
CA CYS A 121 -7.62 -22.30 12.38
C CYS A 121 -6.30 -21.99 13.09
N LEU A 122 -5.60 -20.95 12.63
CA LEU A 122 -4.36 -20.48 13.27
C LEU A 122 -4.65 -19.92 14.67
N ASP A 123 -5.66 -19.06 14.78
CA ASP A 123 -6.30 -18.69 16.03
C ASP A 123 -7.58 -19.51 16.18
N SER A 124 -7.61 -20.45 17.12
CA SER A 124 -8.76 -21.34 17.34
C SER A 124 -9.94 -20.66 18.01
N GLU A 125 -9.70 -19.58 18.77
CA GLU A 125 -10.75 -18.80 19.45
C GLU A 125 -11.46 -17.91 18.45
N ARG A 126 -10.69 -17.17 17.64
CA ARG A 126 -11.21 -16.29 16.58
C ARG A 126 -11.61 -17.04 15.32
N ARG A 127 -11.16 -18.29 15.18
CA ARG A 127 -11.33 -19.15 13.99
C ARG A 127 -10.84 -18.46 12.72
N PHE A 128 -9.62 -17.91 12.76
CA PHE A 128 -9.05 -17.09 11.70
C PHE A 128 -7.50 -17.12 11.69
N PRO A 129 -6.86 -17.10 10.51
CA PRO A 129 -7.34 -17.65 9.24
C PRO A 129 -7.48 -19.18 9.30
N LEU A 130 -8.12 -19.78 8.30
CA LEU A 130 -8.09 -21.23 8.12
C LEU A 130 -6.71 -21.65 7.60
N VAL A 131 -6.08 -22.63 8.25
CA VAL A 131 -4.80 -23.22 7.83
C VAL A 131 -5.06 -24.62 7.29
N VAL A 132 -4.70 -24.84 6.04
CA VAL A 132 -4.81 -26.12 5.35
C VAL A 132 -3.41 -26.69 5.17
N THR A 133 -3.20 -27.92 5.63
CA THR A 133 -1.92 -28.63 5.56
C THR A 133 -2.08 -29.99 4.89
N PRO A 134 -1.03 -30.54 4.28
CA PRO A 134 -1.09 -31.90 3.77
C PRO A 134 -1.14 -32.92 4.92
N VAL A 135 -1.86 -34.03 4.73
CA VAL A 135 -1.82 -35.15 5.70
C VAL A 135 -0.48 -35.88 5.72
N ASP A 136 0.25 -35.82 4.61
CA ASP A 136 1.55 -36.44 4.42
C ASP A 136 2.41 -35.58 3.47
N PRO A 137 3.74 -35.47 3.67
CA PRO A 137 4.63 -34.66 2.83
C PRO A 137 4.62 -35.01 1.32
N SER A 138 4.13 -36.19 0.92
CA SER A 138 3.99 -36.58 -0.49
C SER A 138 2.84 -35.90 -1.23
N VAL A 139 1.92 -35.23 -0.52
CA VAL A 139 0.82 -34.49 -1.16
C VAL A 139 1.38 -33.27 -1.89
N SER A 140 1.36 -33.32 -3.22
CA SER A 140 1.90 -32.27 -4.06
C SER A 140 0.93 -31.09 -4.21
N ILE A 141 1.47 -29.90 -4.50
CA ILE A 141 0.66 -28.70 -4.74
C ILE A 141 -0.17 -28.83 -6.03
N GLU A 142 0.27 -29.64 -6.99
CA GLU A 142 -0.47 -29.95 -8.21
C GLU A 142 -1.76 -30.72 -7.89
N ARG A 143 -1.68 -31.72 -7.01
CA ARG A 143 -2.87 -32.45 -6.53
C ARG A 143 -3.85 -31.52 -5.82
N VAL A 144 -3.35 -30.57 -5.03
CA VAL A 144 -4.17 -29.54 -4.38
C VAL A 144 -4.84 -28.67 -5.43
N SER A 145 -4.08 -28.16 -6.40
CA SER A 145 -4.58 -27.31 -7.49
C SER A 145 -5.69 -28.01 -8.28
N GLU A 146 -5.47 -29.27 -8.64
CA GLU A 146 -6.45 -30.12 -9.32
C GLU A 146 -7.74 -30.33 -8.50
N TRP A 147 -7.63 -30.41 -7.17
CA TRP A 147 -8.80 -30.52 -6.32
C TRP A 147 -9.53 -29.17 -6.21
N VAL A 148 -8.81 -28.07 -6.01
CA VAL A 148 -9.36 -26.71 -5.95
C VAL A 148 -10.14 -26.39 -7.24
N GLU A 149 -9.58 -26.72 -8.41
CA GLU A 149 -10.23 -26.47 -9.70
C GLU A 149 -11.60 -27.15 -9.82
N ARG A 150 -11.77 -28.33 -9.20
CA ARG A 150 -13.02 -29.11 -9.23
C ARG A 150 -13.99 -28.76 -8.09
N ASN A 151 -13.54 -28.01 -7.09
CA ASN A 151 -14.24 -27.74 -5.83
C ASN A 151 -14.15 -26.26 -5.44
N ARG A 152 -14.21 -25.35 -6.43
CA ARG A 152 -14.07 -23.91 -6.21
C ARG A 152 -15.11 -23.36 -5.25
N ASP A 153 -16.34 -23.86 -5.33
CA ASP A 153 -17.45 -23.54 -4.44
C ASP A 153 -17.15 -23.87 -2.97
N ILE A 154 -16.51 -25.01 -2.69
CA ILE A 154 -16.07 -25.37 -1.34
C ILE A 154 -15.00 -24.38 -0.85
N VAL A 155 -14.02 -24.05 -1.68
CA VAL A 155 -12.95 -23.10 -1.33
C VAL A 155 -13.50 -21.68 -1.14
N THR A 156 -14.45 -21.25 -1.97
CA THR A 156 -15.17 -19.99 -1.81
C THR A 156 -15.94 -19.98 -0.50
N GLY A 157 -16.65 -21.07 -0.15
CA GLY A 157 -17.29 -21.20 1.15
C GLY A 157 -16.33 -21.11 2.34
N TRP A 158 -15.10 -21.64 2.20
CA TRP A 158 -14.05 -21.43 3.21
C TRP A 158 -13.61 -19.97 3.27
N LEU A 159 -13.40 -19.29 2.14
CA LEU A 159 -13.01 -17.88 2.12
C LEU A 159 -14.11 -16.97 2.70
N ASP A 160 -15.37 -17.21 2.37
CA ASP A 160 -16.51 -16.46 2.90
C ASP A 160 -16.63 -16.62 4.43
N ALA A 161 -16.48 -17.86 4.92
CA ALA A 161 -16.53 -18.14 6.35
C ALA A 161 -15.30 -17.55 7.05
N TYR A 162 -14.10 -18.03 6.70
CA TYR A 162 -12.88 -17.77 7.45
C TYR A 162 -12.14 -16.50 7.05
N GLY A 163 -12.56 -15.78 5.99
CA GLY A 163 -11.94 -14.55 5.50
C GLY A 163 -10.56 -14.72 4.83
N ALA A 164 -9.81 -15.76 5.19
CA ALA A 164 -8.53 -16.12 4.57
C ALA A 164 -8.22 -17.61 4.76
N VAL A 165 -7.54 -18.18 3.75
CA VAL A 165 -7.05 -19.56 3.76
C VAL A 165 -5.53 -19.56 3.54
N LEU A 166 -4.79 -20.19 4.45
CA LEU A 166 -3.35 -20.39 4.38
C LEU A 166 -3.04 -21.84 4.00
N LEU A 167 -2.44 -22.04 2.84
CA LEU A 167 -1.85 -23.33 2.47
C LEU A 167 -0.44 -23.42 3.07
N ARG A 168 -0.20 -24.36 3.99
CA ARG A 168 1.07 -24.51 4.72
C ARG A 168 1.60 -25.94 4.62
N GLY A 169 2.92 -26.06 4.44
CA GLY A 169 3.60 -27.36 4.41
C GLY A 169 3.62 -28.03 3.03
N PHE A 170 3.29 -27.29 1.97
CA PHE A 170 3.43 -27.75 0.59
C PHE A 170 4.78 -27.31 0.02
N ALA A 171 5.39 -28.16 -0.81
CA ALA A 171 6.62 -27.86 -1.53
C ALA A 171 6.32 -26.96 -2.73
N VAL A 172 6.28 -25.64 -2.51
CA VAL A 172 6.11 -24.61 -3.54
C VAL A 172 7.39 -23.78 -3.59
N GLU A 173 8.17 -23.91 -4.65
CA GLU A 173 9.48 -23.27 -4.79
C GLU A 173 9.46 -22.16 -5.85
N GLU A 174 8.61 -22.33 -6.87
CA GLU A 174 8.57 -21.44 -8.03
C GLU A 174 7.28 -20.65 -8.17
N ALA A 175 7.40 -19.44 -8.74
CA ALA A 175 6.27 -18.56 -9.00
C ALA A 175 5.21 -19.23 -9.88
N ALA A 176 5.62 -20.05 -10.85
CA ALA A 176 4.71 -20.81 -11.71
C ALA A 176 3.83 -21.81 -10.93
N GLN A 177 4.37 -22.44 -9.87
CA GLN A 177 3.59 -23.35 -9.04
C GLN A 177 2.57 -22.58 -8.19
N PHE A 178 2.97 -21.43 -7.65
CA PHE A 178 2.07 -20.54 -6.93
C PHE A 178 0.95 -19.98 -7.83
N GLU A 179 1.30 -19.50 -9.02
CA GLU A 179 0.34 -19.03 -10.03
C GLU A 179 -0.67 -20.12 -10.39
N ARG A 180 -0.23 -21.36 -10.56
CA ARG A 180 -1.11 -22.50 -10.85
C ARG A 180 -2.17 -22.72 -9.77
N VAL A 181 -1.83 -22.54 -8.50
CA VAL A 181 -2.79 -22.63 -7.39
C VAL A 181 -3.81 -21.50 -7.45
N ALA A 182 -3.36 -20.27 -7.70
CA ALA A 182 -4.25 -19.12 -7.83
C ALA A 182 -5.22 -19.29 -9.01
N MET A 183 -4.71 -19.74 -10.17
CA MET A 183 -5.50 -20.05 -11.36
C MET A 183 -6.47 -21.21 -11.18
N ALA A 184 -6.13 -22.18 -10.33
CA ALA A 184 -7.04 -23.27 -10.00
C ALA A 184 -8.30 -22.73 -9.29
N TYR A 185 -8.16 -21.72 -8.43
CA TYR A 185 -9.29 -21.10 -7.76
C TYR A 185 -10.10 -20.17 -8.67
N THR A 186 -9.44 -19.31 -9.46
CA THR A 186 -10.12 -18.30 -10.28
C THR A 186 -9.45 -18.09 -11.63
N ASP A 187 -10.25 -17.84 -12.66
CA ASP A 187 -9.82 -17.44 -14.01
C ASP A 187 -9.76 -15.90 -14.18
N ARG A 188 -10.06 -15.14 -13.12
CA ARG A 188 -10.12 -13.67 -13.12
C ARG A 188 -8.88 -13.01 -12.50
N LEU A 189 -7.70 -13.63 -12.63
CA LEU A 189 -6.45 -12.96 -12.22
C LEU A 189 -6.18 -11.75 -13.11
N ASP A 190 -5.66 -10.68 -12.52
CA ASP A 190 -5.32 -9.44 -13.20
C ASP A 190 -3.85 -9.10 -12.96
N ASN A 191 -3.18 -8.64 -14.00
CA ASN A 191 -1.78 -8.22 -13.97
C ASN A 191 -1.62 -6.69 -14.13
N ILE A 192 -2.73 -5.96 -14.23
CA ILE A 192 -2.76 -4.49 -14.22
C ILE A 192 -2.84 -4.00 -12.79
N TYR A 193 -1.69 -3.56 -12.26
CA TYR A 193 -1.63 -2.96 -10.94
C TYR A 193 -1.88 -1.45 -10.97
N LEU A 194 -2.98 -1.00 -10.34
CA LEU A 194 -3.37 0.41 -10.23
C LEU A 194 -3.05 1.02 -8.85
N GLY A 195 -2.22 0.33 -8.06
CA GLY A 195 -1.74 0.82 -6.77
C GLY A 195 -0.61 1.84 -6.90
N THR A 196 -0.15 2.37 -5.77
CA THR A 196 0.87 3.44 -5.74
C THR A 196 2.30 2.98 -5.57
N SER A 197 2.50 1.69 -5.33
CA SER A 197 3.80 1.11 -5.04
C SER A 197 4.30 0.32 -6.26
N PRO A 198 5.58 0.44 -6.65
CA PRO A 198 6.11 -0.29 -7.79
C PRO A 198 6.06 -1.80 -7.53
N ARG A 199 5.83 -2.56 -8.60
CA ARG A 199 5.78 -4.02 -8.61
C ARG A 199 6.62 -4.49 -9.78
N GLU A 200 7.47 -5.49 -9.57
CA GLU A 200 8.24 -6.10 -10.66
C GLU A 200 7.65 -7.48 -10.97
N PRO A 201 7.39 -7.80 -12.25
CA PRO A 201 6.92 -9.13 -12.63
C PRO A 201 8.02 -10.16 -12.33
N VAL A 202 7.62 -11.32 -11.82
CA VAL A 202 8.53 -12.45 -11.60
C VAL A 202 8.70 -13.21 -12.91
N THR A 203 9.92 -13.64 -13.21
CA THR A 203 10.19 -14.45 -14.42
C THR A 203 9.41 -15.76 -14.40
N ASN A 204 8.97 -16.22 -15.57
CA ASN A 204 8.18 -17.45 -15.74
C ASN A 204 6.82 -17.43 -15.03
N SER A 205 6.20 -16.27 -14.91
CA SER A 205 4.83 -16.09 -14.43
C SER A 205 4.19 -14.88 -15.13
N GLU A 206 2.88 -14.95 -15.35
CA GLU A 206 2.08 -13.87 -15.96
C GLU A 206 1.41 -12.98 -14.89
N PHE A 207 1.07 -13.54 -13.73
CA PHE A 207 0.26 -12.90 -12.70
C PHE A 207 1.00 -12.69 -11.37
N VAL A 208 2.24 -13.18 -11.22
CA VAL A 208 3.02 -13.06 -9.99
C VAL A 208 3.98 -11.89 -10.09
N PHE A 209 3.91 -11.02 -9.09
CA PHE A 209 4.73 -9.83 -8.95
C PHE A 209 5.40 -9.83 -7.59
N THR A 210 6.60 -9.24 -7.50
CA THR A 210 7.22 -8.95 -6.21
C THR A 210 6.37 -7.96 -5.42
N ALA A 211 6.32 -8.14 -4.11
CA ALA A 211 5.77 -7.12 -3.23
C ALA A 211 6.72 -5.90 -3.25
N SER A 212 6.15 -4.70 -3.11
CA SER A 212 6.94 -3.48 -3.11
C SER A 212 7.97 -3.49 -1.99
N GLU A 213 9.23 -3.26 -2.34
CA GLU A 213 10.32 -3.20 -1.38
C GLU A 213 10.25 -1.88 -0.60
N PHE A 214 9.81 -1.97 0.65
CA PHE A 214 10.12 -0.98 1.67
C PHE A 214 11.38 -1.44 2.42
N GLU A 215 12.07 -0.51 3.05
CA GLU A 215 13.13 -0.84 3.99
C GLU A 215 12.57 -1.78 5.07
N SER A 216 13.30 -2.86 5.39
CA SER A 216 12.80 -3.98 6.20
C SER A 216 12.30 -3.61 7.60
N TRP A 217 12.70 -2.46 8.13
CA TRP A 217 12.27 -1.96 9.44
C TRP A 217 10.98 -1.11 9.38
N LYS A 218 10.47 -0.79 8.19
CA LYS A 218 9.24 -0.01 8.03
C LYS A 218 8.02 -0.92 8.16
N VAL A 219 7.06 -0.46 8.97
CA VAL A 219 5.78 -1.14 9.13
C VAL A 219 4.79 -0.56 8.14
N VAL A 220 4.19 -1.43 7.31
CA VAL A 220 3.07 -1.06 6.46
C VAL A 220 1.79 -1.07 7.31
N PRO A 221 1.06 0.05 7.44
CA PRO A 221 -0.19 0.08 8.20
C PRO A 221 -1.24 -0.85 7.61
N MET A 222 -2.13 -1.37 8.44
CA MET A 222 -3.26 -2.19 8.00
C MET A 222 -4.16 -1.42 7.04
N HIS A 223 -4.54 -2.04 5.92
CA HIS A 223 -5.42 -1.46 4.91
C HIS A 223 -6.06 -2.55 4.06
N CYS A 224 -7.17 -2.21 3.39
CA CYS A 224 -7.72 -3.01 2.32
C CYS A 224 -7.06 -2.59 0.99
N GLU A 225 -6.49 -3.56 0.26
CA GLU A 225 -5.75 -3.31 -0.98
C GLU A 225 -6.62 -2.54 -1.98
N MET A 226 -6.06 -1.46 -2.52
CA MET A 226 -6.70 -0.63 -3.55
C MET A 226 -8.16 -0.22 -3.26
N SER A 227 -8.56 -0.11 -1.99
CA SER A 227 -9.92 0.29 -1.56
C SER A 227 -10.38 1.68 -2.03
N PHE A 228 -9.49 2.47 -2.63
CA PHE A 228 -9.80 3.74 -3.27
C PHE A 228 -10.24 3.60 -4.74
N LEU A 229 -10.14 2.41 -5.34
CA LEU A 229 -10.61 2.15 -6.70
C LEU A 229 -12.12 1.88 -6.71
N PRO A 230 -12.82 2.18 -7.82
CA PRO A 230 -14.24 1.84 -7.96
C PRO A 230 -14.51 0.33 -7.88
N ARG A 231 -13.54 -0.50 -8.26
CA ARG A 231 -13.58 -1.96 -8.21
C ARG A 231 -12.27 -2.48 -7.62
N PRO A 232 -12.15 -2.55 -6.28
CA PRO A 232 -10.98 -3.13 -5.64
C PRO A 232 -10.91 -4.65 -5.92
N PRO A 233 -9.74 -5.27 -5.75
CA PRO A 233 -9.58 -6.71 -5.95
C PRO A 233 -10.42 -7.48 -4.91
N GLU A 234 -11.16 -8.48 -5.38
CA GLU A 234 -11.98 -9.34 -4.51
C GLU A 234 -11.10 -10.30 -3.67
N HIS A 235 -9.96 -10.72 -4.22
CA HIS A 235 -9.05 -11.68 -3.60
C HIS A 235 -7.60 -11.26 -3.78
N LEU A 236 -6.75 -11.61 -2.81
CA LEU A 236 -5.30 -11.46 -2.88
C LEU A 236 -4.63 -12.79 -2.55
N PHE A 237 -3.57 -13.09 -3.29
CA PHE A 237 -2.75 -14.27 -3.06
C PHE A 237 -1.36 -13.83 -2.64
N PHE A 238 -0.84 -14.44 -1.58
CA PHE A 238 0.52 -14.19 -1.09
C PHE A 238 1.33 -15.50 -1.10
N PHE A 239 2.59 -15.39 -1.47
CA PHE A 239 3.54 -16.49 -1.47
C PHE A 239 4.85 -16.07 -0.84
N ALA A 240 5.25 -16.77 0.22
CA ALA A 240 6.54 -16.59 0.86
C ALA A 240 7.58 -17.47 0.16
N LYS A 241 8.24 -16.92 -0.87
CA LYS A 241 9.34 -17.62 -1.58
C LYS A 241 10.59 -17.74 -0.71
N GLU A 242 10.90 -16.69 0.05
CA GLU A 242 12.03 -16.64 0.97
C GLU A 242 11.58 -16.13 2.34
N MET A 243 12.18 -16.67 3.40
CA MET A 243 11.92 -16.26 4.77
C MET A 243 13.16 -15.56 5.36
N PRO A 244 13.00 -14.61 6.29
CA PRO A 244 14.13 -14.00 6.98
C PRO A 244 15.02 -15.06 7.65
N PRO A 245 16.36 -15.00 7.53
CA PRO A 245 17.26 -16.02 8.07
C PRO A 245 17.18 -16.21 9.58
N ASP A 246 16.90 -15.13 10.31
CA ASP A 246 16.72 -15.12 11.75
C ASP A 246 15.28 -15.44 12.18
N MET A 247 14.36 -15.61 11.22
CA MET A 247 12.93 -15.85 11.43
C MET A 247 12.25 -14.76 12.26
N VAL A 248 12.76 -13.53 12.20
CA VAL A 248 12.20 -12.38 12.93
C VAL A 248 11.63 -11.36 11.93
N GLY A 249 10.36 -11.02 12.10
CA GLY A 249 9.69 -10.03 11.27
C GLY A 249 9.31 -10.55 9.88
N GLY A 250 8.90 -9.64 9.01
CA GLY A 250 8.49 -9.96 7.64
C GLY A 250 7.14 -10.67 7.53
N GLU A 251 6.43 -10.90 8.64
CA GLU A 251 5.06 -11.40 8.59
C GLU A 251 4.16 -10.40 7.86
N THR A 252 3.14 -10.92 7.18
CA THR A 252 2.03 -10.11 6.65
C THR A 252 0.86 -10.26 7.60
N PRO A 253 0.62 -9.31 8.53
CA PRO A 253 -0.48 -9.42 9.47
C PRO A 253 -1.81 -9.37 8.73
N LEU A 254 -2.74 -10.22 9.12
CA LEU A 254 -4.11 -10.23 8.60
C LEU A 254 -5.08 -9.80 9.70
N VAL A 255 -6.15 -9.10 9.31
CA VAL A 255 -7.22 -8.69 10.22
C VAL A 255 -8.57 -9.02 9.61
N ASP A 256 -9.47 -9.57 10.43
CA ASP A 256 -10.88 -9.69 10.05
C ASP A 256 -11.55 -8.31 10.16
N MET A 257 -11.75 -7.66 9.01
CA MET A 257 -12.42 -6.36 8.95
C MET A 257 -13.88 -6.42 9.42
N ARG A 258 -14.53 -7.60 9.39
CA ARG A 258 -15.86 -7.79 9.98
C ARG A 258 -15.80 -7.68 11.50
N ALA A 259 -14.79 -8.27 12.13
CA ALA A 259 -14.53 -8.11 13.55
C ALA A 259 -14.25 -6.65 13.92
N VAL A 260 -13.42 -5.95 13.12
CA VAL A 260 -13.16 -4.51 13.32
C VAL A 260 -14.45 -3.70 13.27
N ALA A 261 -15.34 -3.97 12.31
CA ALA A 261 -16.63 -3.28 12.21
C ALA A 261 -17.56 -3.58 13.40
N ARG A 262 -17.56 -4.82 13.93
CA ARG A 262 -18.34 -5.20 15.12
C ARG A 262 -17.82 -4.58 16.41
N GLU A 263 -16.50 -4.54 16.58
CA GLU A 263 -15.84 -3.96 17.77
C GLU A 263 -15.83 -2.43 17.72
N MET A 264 -16.07 -1.82 16.55
CA MET A 264 -16.20 -0.38 16.40
C MET A 264 -17.45 0.13 17.12
N GLY A 265 -17.26 1.05 18.06
CA GLY A 265 -18.37 1.66 18.78
C GLY A 265 -19.40 2.30 17.83
N GLU A 266 -20.69 2.12 18.13
CA GLU A 266 -21.82 2.52 17.28
C GLU A 266 -21.74 3.99 16.84
N ALA A 267 -21.37 4.90 17.75
CA ALA A 267 -21.22 6.32 17.43
C ALA A 267 -20.15 6.59 16.36
N THR A 268 -19.04 5.85 16.40
CA THR A 268 -17.96 5.94 15.39
C THR A 268 -18.43 5.35 14.06
N ARG A 269 -19.06 4.18 14.08
CA ARG A 269 -19.61 3.53 12.89
C ARG A 269 -20.62 4.43 12.17
N ALA A 270 -21.56 5.02 12.93
CA ALA A 270 -22.56 5.94 12.40
C ALA A 270 -21.96 7.22 11.79
N VAL A 271 -20.76 7.64 12.19
CA VAL A 271 -20.05 8.74 11.53
C VAL A 271 -19.52 8.31 10.17
N PHE A 272 -18.91 7.13 10.07
CA PHE A 272 -18.43 6.59 8.80
C PHE A 272 -19.58 6.33 7.81
N GLU A 273 -20.67 5.71 8.26
CA GLU A 273 -21.85 5.45 7.41
C GLU A 273 -22.46 6.75 6.87
N ARG A 274 -22.61 7.78 7.72
CA ARG A 274 -23.20 9.06 7.27
C ARG A 274 -22.29 9.91 6.41
N LYS A 275 -20.99 9.96 6.71
CA LYS A 275 -20.05 10.91 6.07
C LYS A 275 -19.21 10.27 4.97
N GLY A 276 -19.13 8.95 4.93
CA GLY A 276 -18.16 8.22 4.13
C GLY A 276 -16.72 8.52 4.55
N ILE A 277 -15.79 8.12 3.70
CA ILE A 277 -14.36 8.37 3.86
C ILE A 277 -13.85 9.18 2.66
N ARG A 278 -13.03 10.19 2.93
CA ARG A 278 -12.30 10.95 1.90
C ARG A 278 -10.81 10.85 2.15
N TYR A 279 -10.12 10.18 1.23
CA TYR A 279 -8.66 10.18 1.19
C TYR A 279 -8.17 11.41 0.44
N VAL A 280 -7.40 12.28 1.10
CA VAL A 280 -6.72 13.41 0.47
C VAL A 280 -5.24 13.10 0.44
N ARG A 281 -4.65 13.05 -0.75
CA ARG A 281 -3.21 12.85 -0.95
C ARG A 281 -2.63 14.09 -1.62
N ALA A 282 -1.58 14.65 -1.02
CA ALA A 282 -0.81 15.73 -1.61
C ALA A 282 0.46 15.15 -2.24
N TYR A 283 0.66 15.39 -3.53
CA TYR A 283 1.86 15.00 -4.25
C TYR A 283 2.74 16.22 -4.48
N PRO A 284 4.06 16.13 -4.21
CA PRO A 284 4.98 17.18 -4.58
C PRO A 284 5.01 17.31 -6.10
N SER A 285 5.17 18.54 -6.59
CA SER A 285 5.35 18.76 -8.03
C SER A 285 6.65 18.09 -8.50
N ALA A 286 6.68 17.58 -9.73
CA ALA A 286 7.91 17.03 -10.34
C ALA A 286 9.08 18.04 -10.36
N ARG A 287 8.80 19.34 -10.23
CA ARG A 287 9.80 20.42 -10.18
C ARG A 287 10.37 20.69 -8.78
N SER A 288 9.83 20.06 -7.75
CA SER A 288 10.19 20.33 -6.35
C SER A 288 11.21 19.34 -5.78
N SER A 289 12.13 18.84 -6.60
CA SER A 289 13.18 17.91 -6.18
C SER A 289 14.42 18.66 -5.66
N HIS A 290 14.52 18.87 -4.35
CA HIS A 290 15.76 19.22 -3.66
C HIS A 290 16.64 17.97 -3.50
N PRO A 291 17.98 18.05 -3.63
CA PRO A 291 18.86 16.87 -3.53
C PRO A 291 18.77 16.07 -2.22
N LEU A 292 18.29 16.69 -1.14
CA LEU A 292 18.10 16.05 0.17
C LEU A 292 16.77 15.31 0.31
N ASP A 293 15.87 15.46 -0.64
CA ASP A 293 14.54 14.83 -0.63
C ASP A 293 14.57 13.31 -0.54
N LYS A 294 15.62 12.68 -1.08
CA LYS A 294 15.85 11.24 -0.96
C LYS A 294 16.07 10.76 0.48
N TYR A 295 16.31 11.69 1.41
CA TYR A 295 16.49 11.41 2.83
C TYR A 295 15.31 11.90 3.68
N ASP A 296 14.28 12.51 3.08
CA ASP A 296 13.09 12.95 3.79
C ASP A 296 12.08 11.78 3.86
N PRO A 297 11.86 11.18 5.04
CA PRO A 297 10.95 10.04 5.16
C PRO A 297 9.48 10.41 4.93
N PHE A 298 9.14 11.71 4.89
CA PHE A 298 7.79 12.20 4.67
C PHE A 298 7.53 12.68 3.25
N LYS A 299 8.56 12.74 2.41
CA LYS A 299 8.38 13.19 1.03
C LYS A 299 7.86 12.07 0.14
N THR A 300 6.67 12.29 -0.40
CA THR A 300 6.00 11.36 -1.31
C THR A 300 6.57 11.48 -2.74
N LYS A 301 6.40 10.44 -3.56
CA LYS A 301 6.70 10.51 -5.01
C LYS A 301 5.80 11.58 -5.67
N SER A 302 6.30 12.25 -6.71
CA SER A 302 5.44 13.15 -7.50
C SER A 302 4.33 12.36 -8.20
N TYR A 303 3.23 13.04 -8.52
CA TYR A 303 2.10 12.41 -9.22
C TYR A 303 2.55 11.75 -10.55
N GLU A 304 3.35 12.46 -11.33
CA GLU A 304 3.90 11.97 -12.61
C GLU A 304 4.92 10.84 -12.45
N ALA A 305 5.50 10.67 -11.26
CA ALA A 305 6.42 9.59 -10.96
C ALA A 305 5.70 8.32 -10.48
N MET A 306 4.49 8.44 -9.93
CA MET A 306 3.71 7.26 -9.50
C MET A 306 2.97 6.57 -10.65
N PHE A 307 2.50 7.33 -11.63
CA PHE A 307 1.64 6.79 -12.71
C PHE A 307 2.32 6.77 -14.08
N ARG A 308 3.66 6.78 -14.10
CA ARG A 308 4.43 6.58 -15.34
C ARG A 308 4.50 5.08 -15.60
N HIS A 309 3.65 4.59 -16.50
CA HIS A 309 3.70 3.24 -17.06
C HIS A 309 4.54 3.24 -18.34
#